data_AF-K8XRM5-F1
#
_entry.id   AF-K8XRM5-F1
#
_cell.length_a   1.000
_cell.length_b   1.000
_cell.length_c   1.000
_cell.angle_alpha   90.00
_cell.angle_beta   90.00
_cell.angle_gamma   90.00
#
_symmetry.space_group_name_H-M   'P 1'
#
loop_
_entity.id
_entity.type
_entity.pdbx_description
1 polymer ?
#
loop_
_entity_poly.entity_id
_entity_poly.type
_entity_poly.pdbx_seq_one_letter_code
_entity_poly.pdbx_strand_id
1 'polypeptide(L)' 'MQKRDTVVGHNATLRLLRSALFGRHAPERGRILDVAAFLLGADFTRDLELPVGSRVDAPPPFVGG' A
#
# COMPACT_ATOMS: atom_id res chain seq x y z
N MET A 1 0.68 10.08 -9.56
CA MET A 1 0.44 8.81 -8.85
C MET A 1 0.02 7.77 -9.90
N GLN A 2 0.87 6.76 -10.18
CA GLN A 2 0.57 5.75 -11.21
C GLN A 2 -0.40 4.72 -10.63
N LYS A 3 -1.61 4.60 -11.19
CA LYS A 3 -2.56 3.55 -10.82
C LYS A 3 -2.08 2.22 -11.40
N ARG A 4 -2.09 1.17 -10.60
CA ARG A 4 -1.71 -0.19 -11.01
C ARG A 4 -2.61 -1.20 -10.35
N ASP A 5 -3.11 -2.14 -11.12
CA ASP A 5 -3.87 -3.27 -10.62
C ASP A 5 -2.91 -4.35 -10.10
N THR A 6 -3.17 -4.88 -8.91
CA THR A 6 -2.42 -5.99 -8.32
C THR A 6 -3.40 -6.99 -7.77
N VAL A 7 -3.33 -8.23 -8.24
CA VAL A 7 -4.17 -9.33 -7.75
C VAL A 7 -3.57 -9.84 -6.45
N VAL A 8 -4.36 -9.80 -5.38
CA VAL A 8 -4.05 -10.40 -4.08
C VAL A 8 -5.13 -11.42 -3.71
N GLY A 9 -4.82 -12.40 -2.87
CA GLY A 9 -5.78 -13.45 -2.49
C GLY A 9 -7.01 -12.90 -1.75
N HIS A 10 -8.10 -13.68 -1.72
CA HIS A 10 -9.43 -13.27 -1.20
C HIS A 10 -9.50 -12.86 0.29
N ASN A 11 -8.40 -13.00 1.04
CA ASN A 11 -8.25 -12.56 2.43
C ASN A 11 -6.86 -11.92 2.66
N ALA A 12 -6.29 -11.33 1.61
CA ALA A 12 -5.01 -10.67 1.74
C ALA A 12 -5.13 -9.46 2.65
N THR A 13 -4.15 -9.30 3.54
CA THR A 13 -4.02 -8.12 4.39
C THR A 13 -3.12 -7.08 3.75
N LEU A 14 -3.16 -5.86 4.25
CA LEU A 14 -2.28 -4.78 3.80
C LEU A 14 -0.80 -5.16 3.90
N ARG A 15 -0.42 -6.00 4.88
CA ARG A 15 0.91 -6.62 4.97
C ARG A 15 1.28 -7.40 3.70
N LEU A 16 0.39 -8.26 3.22
CA LEU A 16 0.62 -9.11 2.06
C LEU A 16 0.71 -8.30 0.78
N LEU A 17 -0.17 -7.30 0.63
CA LEU A 17 -0.12 -6.33 -0.46
C LEU A 17 1.22 -5.58 -0.46
N ARG A 18 1.65 -5.11 0.70
CA ARG A 18 2.92 -4.43 0.88
C ARG A 18 4.09 -5.30 0.46
N SER A 19 4.18 -6.55 0.93
CA SER A 19 5.24 -7.48 0.51
C SER A 19 5.24 -7.74 -1.00
N ALA A 20 4.06 -7.89 -1.62
CA ALA A 20 3.94 -8.08 -3.06
C ALA A 20 4.41 -6.84 -3.85
N LEU A 21 4.13 -5.63 -3.36
CA LEU A 21 4.60 -4.38 -3.97
C LEU A 21 6.12 -4.22 -3.79
N PHE A 22 6.67 -4.54 -2.63
CA PHE A 22 8.12 -4.54 -2.38
C PHE A 22 8.87 -5.47 -3.33
N GLY A 23 8.36 -6.70 -3.54
CA GLY A 23 8.98 -7.66 -4.46
C GLY A 23 8.95 -7.22 -5.93
N ARG A 24 8.03 -6.32 -6.31
CA ARG A 24 7.87 -5.84 -7.69
C ARG A 24 8.54 -4.49 -7.96
N HIS A 25 8.89 -3.74 -6.93
CA HIS A 25 9.49 -2.42 -7.07
C HIS A 25 10.99 -2.45 -6.77
N ALA A 26 11.76 -1.64 -7.51
CA ALA A 26 13.17 -1.43 -7.21
C ALA A 26 13.33 -0.97 -5.73
N PRO A 27 14.41 -1.39 -5.03
CA PRO A 27 14.57 -1.25 -3.58
C PRO A 27 14.41 0.20 -3.07
N GLU A 28 14.69 1.19 -3.91
CA GLU A 28 14.50 2.60 -3.61
C GLU A 28 13.02 2.98 -3.36
N ARG A 29 12.09 2.38 -4.11
CA ARG A 29 10.63 2.58 -3.96
C ARG A 29 10.04 1.77 -2.81
N GLY A 30 10.71 0.69 -2.41
CA GLY A 30 10.36 -0.07 -1.21
C GLY A 30 10.37 0.81 0.04
N ARG A 31 11.38 1.68 0.19
CA ARG A 31 11.47 2.58 1.35
C ARG A 31 10.27 3.51 1.51
N ILE A 32 9.66 3.97 0.40
CA ILE A 32 8.46 4.83 0.45
C ILE A 32 7.25 4.04 0.98
N LEU A 33 7.13 2.76 0.62
CA LEU A 33 6.06 1.87 1.10
C LEU A 33 6.23 1.47 2.57
N ASP A 34 7.38 1.74 3.19
CA ASP A 34 7.62 1.51 4.61
C ASP A 34 6.99 2.58 5.51
N VAL A 35 6.91 3.81 4.99
CA VAL A 35 6.42 4.99 5.71
C VAL A 35 5.05 5.48 5.23
N ALA A 36 4.58 4.99 4.08
CA ALA A 36 3.28 5.34 3.53
C ALA A 36 2.13 4.82 4.42
N ALA A 37 1.14 5.68 4.64
CA ALA A 37 -0.17 5.23 5.10
C ALA A 37 -0.97 4.70 3.90
N PHE A 38 -1.82 3.72 4.13
CA PHE A 38 -2.76 3.20 3.14
C PHE A 38 -4.11 3.89 3.30
N LEU A 39 -4.73 4.24 2.19
CA LEU A 39 -6.09 4.75 2.13
C LEU A 39 -7.03 3.60 1.72
N LEU A 40 -7.91 3.22 2.64
CA LEU A 40 -8.98 2.26 2.42
C LEU A 40 -10.29 3.03 2.26
N GLY A 41 -10.75 3.19 1.01
CA GLY A 41 -11.91 4.05 0.74
C GLY A 41 -11.62 5.52 1.07
N ALA A 42 -12.08 5.97 2.24
CA ALA A 42 -11.86 7.32 2.77
C ALA A 42 -10.97 7.35 4.02
N ASP A 43 -10.60 6.20 4.58
CA ASP A 43 -9.90 6.10 5.85
C ASP A 43 -8.40 5.85 5.65
N PHE A 44 -7.58 6.68 6.30
CA PHE A 44 -6.14 6.49 6.34
C PHE A 44 -5.74 5.56 7.48
N THR A 45 -5.01 4.51 7.16
CA THR A 45 -4.53 3.52 8.13
C THR A 45 -3.07 3.15 7.90
N ARG A 46 -2.39 2.79 8.99
CA ARG A 46 -1.08 2.13 8.98
C ARG A 46 -1.16 0.70 9.53
N ASP A 47 -2.36 0.26 9.91
CA ASP A 47 -2.60 -1.09 10.39
C ASP A 47 -2.49 -2.06 9.22
N LEU A 48 -1.49 -2.93 9.28
CA LEU A 48 -1.17 -3.89 8.23
C LEU A 48 -1.98 -5.20 8.34
N GLU A 49 -2.72 -5.39 9.43
CA GLU A 49 -3.56 -6.56 9.66
C GLU A 49 -4.95 -6.40 9.03
N LEU A 50 -5.32 -5.17 8.65
CA LEU A 50 -6.58 -4.91 7.99
C LEU A 50 -6.66 -5.62 6.62
N PRO A 51 -7.82 -6.20 6.30
CA PRO A 51 -8.06 -6.80 5.00
C PRO A 51 -7.99 -5.75 3.89
N VAL A 52 -7.40 -6.13 2.76
CA VAL A 52 -7.33 -5.30 1.56
C VAL A 52 -8.74 -5.18 0.98
N GLY A 53 -9.26 -3.95 0.90
CA GLY A 53 -10.52 -3.67 0.20
C GLY A 53 -10.36 -3.71 -1.33
N SER A 54 -11.46 -3.49 -2.07
CA SER A 54 -11.43 -3.49 -3.54
C SER A 54 -10.49 -2.46 -4.16
N ARG A 55 -10.12 -1.42 -3.42
CA ARG A 55 -9.17 -0.39 -3.84
C ARG A 55 -8.36 0.08 -2.64
N VAL A 56 -7.05 0.19 -2.85
CA VAL A 56 -6.11 0.74 -1.89
C VAL A 56 -5.24 1.77 -2.60
N ASP A 57 -5.20 2.97 -2.04
CA ASP A 57 -4.34 4.04 -2.51
C ASP A 57 -3.21 4.23 -1.47
N ALA A 58 -1.95 4.21 -1.91
CA ALA A 58 -0.79 4.42 -1.06
C ALA A 58 -0.10 5.74 -1.46
N PRO A 59 -0.54 6.89 -0.92
CA PRO A 59 0.12 8.14 -1.21
C PRO A 59 1.52 8.14 -0.58
N PRO A 60 2.50 8.80 -1.21
CA PRO A 60 3.79 9.04 -0.57
C PRO A 60 3.57 9.79 0.75
N PRO A 61 4.44 9.58 1.77
CA PRO A 61 4.40 10.36 2.99
C PRO A 61 4.44 11.84 2.58
N PHE A 62 3.43 12.59 3.02
CA PHE A 62 3.20 13.97 2.57
C PHE A 62 4.50 14.76 2.58
N VAL A 63 4.86 15.30 1.41
CA VAL A 63 5.87 16.36 1.29
C VAL A 63 5.15 17.66 1.64
N GLY A 64 4.81 17.82 2.92
CA GLY A 64 4.42 19.12 3.46
C GLY A 64 5.69 19.96 3.58
N GLY A 65 5.72 21.10 2.91
CA GLY A 65 6.72 22.13 3.15
C GLY A 65 6.54 22.77 4.53
#